data_AF-A0AAD6LWZ4-F1
#
_entry.id   AF-A0AAD6LWZ4-F1
#
_cell.length_a   1.000
_cell.length_b   1.000
_cell.length_c   1.000
_cell.angle_alpha   90.00
_cell.angle_beta   90.00
_cell.angle_gamma   90.00
#
_symmetry.space_group_name_H-M   'P 1'
#
loop_
_entity.id
_entity.type
_entity.pdbx_description
1 polymer ?
#
loop_
_entity_poly.entity_id
_entity_poly.type
_entity_poly.pdbx_seq_one_letter_code
_entity_poly.pdbx_strand_id
1 'polypeptide(L)'
;MAAESATAIPRGQVDLLDFIDFSGVECLNQSPSHSLSNAIKQGYREDDGLNLESDADEQLLIYVPFNQVVKLHSFAIKGPEEEGPKTVKLFSNKEHMGFSNVNDYPPSDTIVLSPDTLKGKPVVLKYVKFQNVRRVETTDMKSLKKIEDH
;
A
#
# COMPACT_ATOMS: atom_id res chain seq x y z
N MET A 1 -12.30 -1.28 25.21
CA MET A 1 -13.09 -2.06 24.24
C MET A 1 -12.10 -2.55 23.20
N ALA A 2 -11.76 -3.84 23.21
CA ALA A 2 -10.69 -4.39 22.36
C ALA A 2 -11.23 -4.58 20.94
N ALA A 3 -10.66 -3.85 19.99
CA ALA A 3 -11.00 -3.99 18.58
C ALA A 3 -10.37 -5.28 18.03
N GLU A 4 -11.14 -6.37 18.04
CA GLU A 4 -10.84 -7.57 17.26
C GLU A 4 -11.11 -7.26 15.78
N SER A 5 -10.13 -6.67 15.09
CA SER A 5 -10.24 -6.34 13.66
C SER A 5 -9.83 -7.51 12.77
N ALA A 6 -10.67 -7.80 11.78
CA ALA A 6 -10.63 -9.01 10.96
C ALA A 6 -9.70 -8.89 9.74
N THR A 7 -8.42 -8.60 9.97
CA THR A 7 -7.37 -9.11 9.08
C THR A 7 -6.66 -10.16 9.90
N ALA A 8 -6.78 -11.43 9.53
CA ALA A 8 -6.17 -12.52 10.28
C ALA A 8 -4.64 -12.36 10.22
N ILE A 9 -4.07 -11.57 11.14
CA ILE A 9 -2.63 -11.40 11.27
C ILE A 9 -2.10 -12.81 11.55
N PRO A 10 -1.27 -13.37 10.65
CA PRO A 10 -0.73 -14.70 10.84
C PRO A 10 -0.03 -14.77 12.19
N ARG A 11 -0.23 -15.85 12.95
CA ARG A 11 0.41 -16.04 14.27
C ARG A 11 1.91 -15.75 14.19
N GLY A 12 2.37 -14.70 14.88
CA GLY A 12 3.77 -14.25 14.87
C GLY A 12 4.06 -12.96 14.09
N GLN A 13 3.06 -12.38 13.41
CA GLN A 13 3.14 -11.05 12.82
C GLN A 13 2.44 -10.02 13.72
N VAL A 14 2.86 -8.76 13.64
CA VAL A 14 2.25 -7.63 14.36
C VAL A 14 1.77 -6.61 13.34
N ASP A 15 0.66 -5.94 13.63
CA ASP A 15 0.16 -4.86 12.79
C ASP A 15 1.12 -3.67 12.93
N LEU A 16 1.59 -3.13 11.80
CA LEU A 16 2.53 -2.01 11.82
C LEU A 16 1.83 -0.65 11.94
N LEU A 17 0.51 -0.65 11.98
CA LEU A 17 -0.35 0.53 11.97
C LEU A 17 -0.08 1.46 13.16
N ASP A 18 0.19 0.91 14.34
CA ASP A 18 0.54 1.69 15.55
C ASP A 18 1.88 2.44 15.41
N PHE A 19 2.76 1.96 14.53
CA PHE A 19 4.06 2.58 14.28
C PHE A 19 4.02 3.61 13.13
N ILE A 20 2.92 3.69 12.38
CA ILE A 20 2.77 4.64 11.28
C ILE A 20 2.60 6.05 11.86
N ASP A 21 3.37 6.99 11.31
CA ASP A 21 3.19 8.40 11.63
C ASP A 21 2.12 9.03 10.73
N PHE A 22 0.87 9.02 11.20
CA PHE A 22 -0.26 9.63 10.49
C PHE A 22 -0.16 11.15 10.30
N SER A 23 0.76 11.82 11.00
CA SER A 23 0.98 13.26 10.79
C SER A 23 1.80 13.55 9.55
N GLY A 24 2.68 12.62 9.15
CA GLY A 24 3.54 12.73 7.98
C GLY A 24 3.14 11.81 6.82
N VAL A 25 2.03 11.07 6.91
CA VAL A 25 1.51 10.33 5.74
C VAL A 25 1.10 11.30 4.67
N GLU A 26 1.53 11.04 3.44
CA GLU A 26 1.16 11.82 2.27
C GLU A 26 0.67 10.89 1.19
N CYS A 27 -0.35 11.29 0.44
CA CYS A 27 -0.78 10.56 -0.74
C CYS A 27 -0.96 11.55 -1.87
N LEU A 28 -0.24 11.32 -2.96
CA LEU A 28 -0.38 12.05 -4.20
C LEU A 28 -1.44 11.37 -5.06
N ASN A 29 -2.21 12.18 -5.79
CA ASN A 29 -3.31 11.76 -6.65
C ASN A 29 -4.48 11.06 -5.92
N GLN A 30 -4.57 11.19 -4.59
CA GLN A 30 -5.77 10.80 -3.84
C GLN A 30 -6.93 11.76 -4.13
N SER A 31 -8.14 11.23 -4.20
CA SER A 31 -9.36 12.01 -4.27
C SER A 31 -9.58 12.78 -2.96
N PRO A 32 -9.95 14.08 -3.01
CA PRO A 32 -10.19 14.87 -1.80
C PRO A 32 -11.35 14.34 -0.96
N SER A 33 -12.27 13.58 -1.56
CA SER A 33 -13.37 12.90 -0.87
C SER A 33 -12.95 11.59 -0.20
N HIS A 34 -11.90 10.95 -0.71
CA HIS A 34 -11.47 9.60 -0.36
C HIS A 34 -9.98 9.57 -0.01
N SER A 35 -9.64 10.05 1.19
CA SER A 35 -8.25 10.18 1.62
C SER A 35 -7.61 8.84 2.03
N LEU A 36 -6.27 8.77 1.95
CA LEU A 36 -5.47 7.61 2.38
C LEU A 36 -5.78 7.15 3.82
N SER A 37 -6.12 8.10 4.69
CA SER A 37 -6.52 7.81 6.06
C SER A 37 -7.68 6.82 6.14
N ASN A 38 -8.61 6.84 5.18
CA ASN A 38 -9.75 5.92 5.15
C ASN A 38 -9.28 4.48 4.85
N ALA A 39 -8.29 4.32 3.97
CA ALA A 39 -7.74 3.02 3.63
C ALA A 39 -6.76 2.45 4.67
N ILE A 40 -6.02 3.30 5.39
CA ILE A 40 -5.03 2.87 6.39
C ILE A 40 -5.64 2.75 7.79
N LYS A 41 -6.53 3.66 8.21
CA LYS A 41 -7.03 3.66 9.60
C LYS A 41 -7.88 2.41 9.88
N GLN A 42 -7.59 1.80 11.02
CA GLN A 42 -8.38 0.72 11.57
C GLN A 42 -9.82 1.20 11.85
N GLY A 43 -10.81 0.38 11.51
CA GLY A 43 -12.23 0.73 11.55
C GLY A 43 -12.77 1.33 10.23
N TYR A 44 -11.99 2.19 9.55
CA TYR A 44 -12.38 2.77 8.25
C TYR A 44 -12.17 1.77 7.11
N ARG A 45 -11.05 1.03 7.14
CA ARG A 45 -10.73 -0.02 6.14
C ARG A 45 -11.73 -1.18 6.07
N GLU A 46 -12.56 -1.33 7.10
CA GLU A 46 -13.59 -2.39 7.20
C GLU A 46 -14.93 -1.92 6.63
N ASP A 47 -15.08 -0.61 6.39
CA ASP A 47 -16.27 0.01 5.84
C ASP A 47 -16.16 0.12 4.32
N ASP A 48 -17.05 -0.56 3.58
CA ASP A 48 -17.07 -0.54 2.11
C ASP A 48 -17.38 0.85 1.53
N GLY A 49 -17.85 1.81 2.33
CA GLY A 49 -18.06 3.20 1.91
C GLY A 49 -16.81 4.09 2.02
N LEU A 50 -15.76 3.63 2.71
CA LEU A 50 -14.56 4.40 3.03
C LEU A 50 -13.33 3.79 2.36
N ASN A 51 -13.21 4.02 1.06
CA ASN A 51 -12.06 3.62 0.26
C ASN A 51 -11.09 4.79 0.00
N LEU A 52 -9.90 4.46 -0.51
CA LEU A 52 -8.99 5.40 -1.16
C LEU A 52 -9.26 5.33 -2.66
N GLU A 53 -9.55 6.47 -3.26
CA GLU A 53 -9.81 6.59 -4.69
C GLU A 53 -8.79 7.54 -5.32
N SER A 54 -8.43 7.30 -6.57
CA SER A 54 -7.62 8.21 -7.38
C SER A 54 -8.46 9.31 -8.00
N ASP A 55 -8.00 10.56 -7.93
CA ASP A 55 -8.74 11.72 -8.44
C ASP A 55 -8.78 11.80 -9.98
N ALA A 56 -7.66 11.49 -10.63
CA ALA A 56 -7.53 11.66 -12.08
C ALA A 56 -6.89 10.45 -12.78
N ASP A 57 -5.72 10.02 -12.31
CA ASP A 57 -4.95 8.96 -12.96
C ASP A 57 -4.93 7.66 -12.15
N GLU A 58 -4.69 6.54 -12.84
CA GLU A 58 -4.56 5.21 -12.25
C GLU A 58 -3.24 5.00 -11.48
N GLN A 59 -2.51 6.08 -11.19
CA GLN A 59 -1.25 6.06 -10.46
C GLN A 59 -1.42 6.79 -9.14
N LEU A 60 -1.50 6.05 -8.04
CA LEU A 60 -1.46 6.59 -6.69
C LEU A 60 -0.05 6.47 -6.13
N LEU A 61 0.45 7.54 -5.51
CA LEU A 61 1.70 7.50 -4.77
C LEU A 61 1.40 7.71 -3.28
N ILE A 62 1.71 6.70 -2.48
CA ILE A 62 1.40 6.67 -1.06
C ILE A 62 2.70 6.68 -0.29
N TYR A 63 2.95 7.74 0.48
CA TYR A 63 4.09 7.88 1.37
C TYR A 63 3.66 7.67 2.82
N VAL A 64 4.26 6.68 3.48
CA VAL A 64 3.95 6.28 4.86
C VAL A 64 5.24 6.30 5.69
N PRO A 65 5.47 7.35 6.50
CA PRO A 65 6.55 7.36 7.46
C PRO A 65 6.19 6.52 8.69
N PHE A 66 7.21 5.93 9.33
CA PHE A 66 7.10 5.24 10.60
C PHE A 66 7.84 6.02 11.68
N ASN A 67 7.27 6.05 12.89
CA ASN A 67 7.88 6.69 14.06
C ASN A 67 9.16 5.98 14.53
N GLN A 68 9.32 4.70 14.18
CA GLN A 68 10.48 3.89 14.52
C GLN A 68 10.86 2.96 13.38
N VAL A 69 12.06 2.36 13.47
CA VAL A 69 12.51 1.37 12.49
C VAL A 69 11.71 0.09 12.66
N VAL A 70 10.97 -0.31 11.63
CA VAL A 70 10.16 -1.54 11.60
C VAL A 70 10.67 -2.53 10.57
N LYS A 71 10.26 -3.80 10.72
CA LYS A 71 10.59 -4.89 9.79
C LYS A 71 9.33 -5.25 9.00
N LEU A 72 9.35 -4.99 7.69
CA LEU A 72 8.22 -5.29 6.82
C LEU A 72 8.36 -6.73 6.29
N HIS A 73 7.53 -7.63 6.80
CA HIS A 73 7.54 -9.04 6.42
C HIS A 73 6.55 -9.32 5.29
N SER A 74 5.35 -8.76 5.43
CA SER A 74 4.24 -8.93 4.50
C SER A 74 3.36 -7.70 4.51
N PHE A 75 2.62 -7.49 3.44
CA PHE A 75 1.60 -6.45 3.34
C PHE A 75 0.32 -7.06 2.76
N ALA A 76 -0.83 -6.48 3.08
CA ALA A 76 -2.11 -6.88 2.55
C ALA A 76 -2.80 -5.63 1.99
N ILE A 77 -3.41 -5.77 0.82
CA ILE A 77 -4.20 -4.71 0.19
C ILE A 77 -5.56 -5.30 -0.11
N LYS A 78 -6.61 -4.57 0.24
CA LYS A 78 -7.98 -4.92 -0.11
C LYS A 78 -8.50 -3.88 -1.10
N GLY A 79 -9.15 -4.34 -2.16
CA GLY A 79 -9.75 -3.47 -3.16
C GLY A 79 -10.64 -4.25 -4.12
N PRO A 80 -11.50 -3.56 -4.89
CA PRO A 80 -12.28 -4.16 -5.96
C PRO A 80 -11.35 -4.76 -7.04
N GLU A 81 -11.77 -5.84 -7.69
CA GLU A 81 -10.93 -6.52 -8.71
C GLU A 81 -10.70 -5.66 -9.97
N GLU A 82 -11.66 -4.80 -10.31
CA GLU A 82 -11.65 -3.99 -11.52
C GLU A 82 -10.90 -2.66 -11.36
N GLU A 83 -11.03 -2.04 -10.18
CA GLU A 83 -10.44 -0.73 -9.86
C GLU A 83 -9.21 -0.86 -8.93
N GLY A 84 -8.90 -2.07 -8.49
CA GLY A 84 -7.79 -2.34 -7.60
C GLY A 84 -6.43 -2.28 -8.29
N PRO A 85 -5.37 -1.98 -7.51
CA PRO A 85 -4.01 -1.97 -8.01
C PRO A 85 -3.60 -3.34 -8.54
N LYS A 86 -2.93 -3.39 -9.70
CA LYS A 86 -2.42 -4.66 -10.27
C LYS A 86 -0.96 -4.92 -9.97
N THR A 87 -0.15 -3.87 -10.00
CA THR A 87 1.28 -3.99 -9.72
C THR A 87 1.67 -2.89 -8.76
N VAL A 88 1.99 -3.29 -7.53
CA VAL A 88 2.45 -2.35 -6.51
C VAL A 88 3.96 -2.41 -6.44
N LYS A 89 4.60 -1.27 -6.63
CA LYS A 89 6.04 -1.15 -6.38
C LYS A 89 6.24 -0.51 -5.00
N LEU A 90 7.07 -1.14 -4.18
CA LEU A 90 7.40 -0.70 -2.84
C LEU A 90 8.80 -0.12 -2.80
N PHE A 91 8.94 1.00 -2.12
CA PHE A 91 10.18 1.73 -1.92
C PHE A 91 10.41 1.91 -0.42
N SER A 92 11.44 1.27 0.11
CA SER A 92 11.80 1.42 1.52
C SER A 92 12.92 2.45 1.69
N ASN A 93 12.80 3.30 2.73
CA ASN A 93 13.81 4.29 3.11
C ASN A 93 14.16 5.32 2.02
N LYS A 94 13.31 5.48 1.01
CA LYS A 94 13.49 6.44 -0.08
C LYS A 94 12.93 7.82 0.28
N GLU A 95 13.59 8.87 -0.22
CA GLU A 95 13.13 10.25 -0.08
C GLU A 95 11.89 10.50 -0.91
N HIS A 96 10.97 11.38 -0.47
CA HIS A 96 9.70 11.67 -1.13
C HIS A 96 9.88 11.74 -2.64
N MET A 97 9.43 10.70 -3.33
CA MET A 97 9.52 10.65 -4.79
C MET A 97 8.27 11.30 -5.36
N GLY A 98 8.38 11.88 -6.53
CA GLY A 98 7.24 12.29 -7.34
C GLY A 98 7.01 11.28 -8.46
N PHE A 99 5.84 11.32 -9.09
CA PHE A 99 5.52 10.46 -10.23
C PHE A 99 6.55 10.52 -11.36
N SER A 100 7.20 11.66 -11.55
CA SER A 100 8.21 11.86 -12.59
C SER A 100 9.52 11.11 -12.34
N ASN A 101 9.89 10.87 -11.09
CA ASN A 101 11.19 10.27 -10.73
C ASN A 101 11.07 8.91 -10.04
N VAL A 102 9.90 8.55 -9.49
CA VAL A 102 9.64 7.22 -8.91
C VAL A 102 9.90 6.07 -9.90
N ASN A 103 9.74 6.32 -11.21
CA ASN A 103 10.03 5.34 -12.26
C ASN A 103 11.53 5.22 -12.59
N ASP A 104 12.34 6.22 -12.25
CA ASP A 104 13.79 6.20 -12.45
C ASP A 104 14.48 5.39 -11.33
N TYR A 105 13.88 5.39 -10.13
CA TYR A 105 14.42 4.64 -9.01
C TYR A 105 14.01 3.16 -9.06
N PRO A 106 14.95 2.24 -8.79
CA PRO A 106 14.63 0.83 -8.69
C PRO A 106 13.77 0.61 -7.43
N PRO A 107 12.59 -0.02 -7.56
CA PRO A 107 11.79 -0.38 -6.39
C PRO A 107 12.51 -1.41 -5.53
N SER A 108 12.31 -1.32 -4.22
CA SER A 108 12.84 -2.31 -3.27
C SER A 108 12.23 -3.69 -3.52
N ASP A 109 10.94 -3.71 -3.86
CA ASP A 109 10.21 -4.90 -4.26
C ASP A 109 9.05 -4.52 -5.18
N THR A 110 8.68 -5.41 -6.08
CA THR A 110 7.55 -5.21 -7.01
C THR A 110 6.67 -6.43 -6.91
N ILE A 111 5.41 -6.19 -6.58
CA ILE A 111 4.43 -7.24 -6.32
C ILE A 111 3.31 -7.11 -7.32
N VAL A 112 3.05 -8.21 -8.03
CA VAL A 112 1.87 -8.33 -8.88
C VAL A 112 0.74 -8.86 -8.00
N LEU A 113 -0.29 -8.05 -7.83
CA LEU A 113 -1.47 -8.38 -7.06
C LEU A 113 -2.40 -9.24 -7.92
N SER A 114 -2.70 -10.42 -7.41
CA SER A 114 -3.74 -11.30 -7.96
C SER A 114 -5.10 -10.95 -7.35
N PRO A 115 -6.22 -11.37 -7.97
CA PRO A 115 -7.55 -11.20 -7.38
C PRO A 115 -7.68 -11.79 -5.98
N ASP A 116 -6.97 -12.88 -5.65
CA ASP A 116 -6.88 -13.40 -4.28
C ASP A 116 -6.21 -12.44 -3.29
N THR A 117 -5.25 -11.66 -3.78
CA THR A 117 -4.52 -10.69 -2.95
C THR A 117 -5.38 -9.47 -2.67
N LEU A 118 -6.11 -8.98 -3.67
CA LEU A 118 -7.09 -7.90 -3.55
C LEU A 118 -8.24 -8.21 -2.58
N LYS A 119 -8.43 -9.48 -2.19
CA LYS A 119 -9.34 -9.88 -1.10
C LYS A 119 -8.76 -9.66 0.31
N GLY A 120 -7.60 -9.01 0.42
CA GLY A 120 -6.91 -8.81 1.71
C GLY A 120 -5.99 -9.96 2.11
N LYS A 121 -5.56 -10.79 1.15
CA LYS A 121 -4.60 -11.87 1.44
C LYS A 121 -3.19 -11.28 1.61
N PRO A 122 -2.47 -11.60 2.69
CA PRO A 122 -1.14 -11.07 2.91
C PRO A 122 -0.14 -11.62 1.89
N VAL A 123 0.59 -10.72 1.23
CA VAL A 123 1.72 -11.07 0.35
C VAL A 123 3.01 -10.96 1.12
N VAL A 124 3.82 -12.02 1.06
CA VAL A 124 5.16 -12.05 1.66
C VAL A 124 6.11 -11.23 0.79
N LEU A 125 6.77 -10.26 1.42
CA LEU A 125 7.77 -9.42 0.80
C LEU A 125 9.16 -10.00 0.98
N LYS A 126 10.12 -9.46 0.22
CA LYS A 126 11.54 -9.74 0.46
C LYS A 126 12.02 -9.07 1.76
N TYR A 127 11.72 -9.68 2.89
CA TYR A 127 12.07 -9.16 4.24
C TYR A 127 13.55 -8.75 4.38
N VAL A 128 14.45 -9.37 3.61
CA VAL A 128 15.89 -9.02 3.53
C VAL A 128 16.14 -7.58 3.08
N LYS A 129 15.26 -7.00 2.25
CA LYS A 129 15.30 -5.59 1.83
C LYS A 129 14.58 -4.67 2.83
N PHE A 130 13.65 -5.22 3.60
CA PHE A 130 12.81 -4.49 4.56
C PHE A 130 13.19 -4.78 6.02
N GLN A 131 14.48 -4.98 6.31
CA GLN A 131 15.01 -5.22 7.66
C GLN A 131 14.98 -3.97 8.56
N ASN A 132 15.10 -2.78 7.98
CA ASN A 132 15.20 -1.52 8.71
C ASN A 132 14.40 -0.43 7.99
N VAL A 133 13.07 -0.52 8.01
CA VAL A 133 12.19 0.42 7.31
C VAL A 133 11.79 1.55 8.24
N ARG A 134 12.18 2.78 7.92
CA ARG A 134 11.70 3.99 8.61
C ARG A 134 10.55 4.67 7.89
N ARG A 135 10.40 4.39 6.60
CA ARG A 135 9.37 4.93 5.73
C ARG A 135 9.21 3.99 4.57
N VAL A 136 7.98 3.81 4.13
CA VAL A 136 7.65 3.06 2.93
C VAL A 136 6.85 3.96 2.01
N GLU A 137 7.23 3.96 0.75
CA GLU A 137 6.46 4.59 -0.31
C GLU A 137 5.98 3.50 -1.26
N THR A 138 4.74 3.62 -1.72
CA THR A 138 4.14 2.68 -2.64
C THR A 138 3.61 3.44 -3.84
N THR A 139 3.79 2.87 -5.03
CA THR A 139 3.11 3.34 -6.23
C THR A 139 2.26 2.22 -6.77
N ASP A 140 1.01 2.52 -7.09
CA ASP A 140 0.28 1.64 -8.00
C ASP A 140 0.72 1.92 -9.43
N MET A 141 0.93 0.82 -10.15
CA MET A 141 1.10 0.79 -11.58
C MET A 141 0.05 -0.20 -12.07
N LYS A 142 -1.02 0.31 -12.68
CA LYS A 142 -1.89 -0.58 -13.46
C LYS A 142 -1.03 -1.24 -14.53
N SER A 143 -0.90 -2.56 -14.45
CA SER A 143 -0.37 -3.32 -15.59
C SER A 143 -1.33 -3.08 -16.74
N LEU A 144 -0.91 -2.24 -17.70
CA LEU A 144 -1.46 -2.21 -19.04
C LEU A 144 -1.56 -3.67 -19.48
N LYS A 145 -2.79 -4.19 -19.55
CA LYS A 145 -3.04 -5.43 -20.28
C LYS A 145 -2.49 -5.16 -21.66
N LYS A 146 -1.39 -5.84 -21.99
CA LYS A 146 -0.91 -5.95 -23.35
C LYS A 146 -2.12 -6.44 -24.13
N ILE A 147 -2.67 -5.57 -24.98
CA ILE A 147 -3.70 -5.93 -25.93
C ILE A 147 -3.02 -7.02 -26.76
N GLU A 148 -3.53 -8.24 -26.59
CA GLU A 148 -3.19 -9.38 -27.42
C GLU A 148 -3.84 -9.05 -28.77
N ASP A 149 -3.08 -8.42 -29.66
CA ASP A 149 -3.47 -8.26 -31.06
C ASP A 149 -3.49 -9.66 -31.70
N HIS A 150 -4.64 -9.94 -32.31
CA HIS A 150 -5.10 -11.18 -32.93
C HIS A 150 -4.18 -11.77 -34.01
#